data_AF-A0A960Q211-F1
#
_entry.id   AF-A0A960Q211-F1
#
_cell.length_a   1.000
_cell.length_b   1.000
_cell.length_c   1.000
_cell.angle_alpha   90.00
_cell.angle_beta   90.00
_cell.angle_gamma   90.00
#
_symmetry.space_group_name_H-M   'P 1'
#
loop_
_entity.id
_entity.type
_entity.pdbx_description
1 polymer ?
#
loop_
_entity_poly.entity_id
_entity_poly.type
_entity_poly.pdbx_seq_one_letter_code
_entity_poly.pdbx_strand_id
1 'polypeptide(L)'
;AYARILGALSADVIAFQEIWDQDAATTAATLDQLDPRDTPWQAAKLTSGNVLASRFPITASWLVNPDYRNTAHLLQTADALGTPLLVINIHLRCCSANAQRQEEADSIIAFLRHVQQGDYPQIAANTPVVLCGDFNLVGDHQQLLTLLNGEIQDTAQYGPANPPDWDGSPLTDLRSYQLGRRDAWTWYDEGGAAPYSPGRLDYILYTDSVLETGHHGLLWTPVIPADSLSAWGLQALDTPTASDHIPRFVDLRPPTQTGLGESGPATRPSGLALGHSTPNPFNPSTIVQWSQQRGQHIRLDAWSLDGRLVASLLEGFSPSGEHSLTFDGSQLASGCYLLSLRGEDEVDVGRVLLVK
;
A
#
# COMPACT_ATOMS: atom_id res chain seq x y z
N ALA A 1 -5.10 -0.64 -28.59
CA ALA A 1 -4.56 -0.01 -27.39
C ALA A 1 -5.10 -0.70 -26.14
N TYR A 2 -6.26 -0.35 -25.60
CA TYR A 2 -6.80 -0.90 -24.34
C TYR A 2 -6.76 -2.43 -24.20
N ALA A 3 -7.24 -3.21 -25.17
CA ALA A 3 -7.22 -4.67 -25.09
C ALA A 3 -5.80 -5.25 -24.91
N ARG A 4 -4.80 -4.69 -25.61
CA ARG A 4 -3.39 -5.13 -25.47
C ARG A 4 -2.81 -4.74 -24.11
N ILE A 5 -3.12 -3.54 -23.63
CA ILE A 5 -2.73 -3.08 -22.29
C ILE A 5 -3.30 -4.01 -21.22
N LEU A 6 -4.61 -4.27 -21.26
CA LEU A 6 -5.30 -5.14 -20.30
C LEU A 6 -4.74 -6.56 -20.35
N GLY A 7 -4.53 -7.12 -21.54
CA GLY A 7 -3.94 -8.43 -21.72
C GLY A 7 -2.50 -8.53 -21.20
N ALA A 8 -1.68 -7.48 -21.38
CA ALA A 8 -0.30 -7.46 -20.91
C ALA A 8 -0.18 -7.28 -19.39
N LEU A 9 -1.05 -6.43 -18.80
CA LEU A 9 -1.07 -6.23 -17.35
C LEU A 9 -1.67 -7.43 -16.62
N SER A 10 -2.58 -8.16 -17.27
CA SER A 10 -3.25 -9.34 -16.74
C SER A 10 -3.85 -9.12 -15.33
N ALA A 11 -4.38 -7.92 -15.06
CA ALA A 11 -4.87 -7.54 -13.73
C ALA A 11 -6.09 -8.36 -13.28
N ASP A 12 -6.25 -8.49 -11.95
CA ASP A 12 -7.41 -9.12 -11.30
C ASP A 12 -8.38 -8.10 -10.71
N VAL A 13 -7.88 -6.89 -10.42
CA VAL A 13 -8.66 -5.75 -9.91
C VAL A 13 -8.20 -4.49 -10.65
N ILE A 14 -9.16 -3.67 -11.08
CA ILE A 14 -8.88 -2.40 -11.77
C ILE A 14 -9.76 -1.30 -11.17
N ALA A 15 -9.11 -0.22 -10.71
CA ALA A 15 -9.78 0.99 -10.27
C ALA A 15 -9.74 2.04 -11.38
N PHE A 16 -10.85 2.21 -12.09
CA PHE A 16 -10.99 3.21 -13.15
C PHE A 16 -11.53 4.53 -12.61
N GLN A 17 -11.08 5.61 -13.23
CA GLN A 17 -11.63 6.95 -13.15
C GLN A 17 -12.14 7.34 -14.55
N GLU A 18 -12.97 8.39 -14.62
CA GLU A 18 -13.49 8.95 -15.89
C GLU A 18 -14.31 8.00 -16.78
N ILE A 19 -14.89 6.95 -16.20
CA ILE A 19 -15.92 6.15 -16.87
C ILE A 19 -17.26 6.86 -16.70
N TRP A 20 -17.57 7.79 -17.61
CA TRP A 20 -18.77 8.63 -17.50
C TRP A 20 -20.04 7.89 -17.97
N ASP A 21 -20.01 7.39 -19.20
CA ASP A 21 -21.21 6.98 -19.94
C ASP A 21 -21.53 5.48 -19.86
N GLN A 22 -20.85 4.74 -18.97
CA GLN A 22 -21.09 3.30 -18.76
C GLN A 22 -21.46 2.99 -17.33
N ASP A 23 -22.46 2.13 -17.13
CA ASP A 23 -22.74 1.56 -15.81
C ASP A 23 -21.77 0.41 -15.47
N ALA A 24 -21.89 -0.11 -14.24
CA ALA A 24 -21.03 -1.19 -13.78
C ALA A 24 -21.17 -2.46 -14.63
N ALA A 25 -22.40 -2.87 -14.98
CA ALA A 25 -22.66 -4.09 -15.74
C ALA A 25 -22.06 -4.02 -17.15
N THR A 26 -22.23 -2.87 -17.82
CA THR A 26 -21.67 -2.61 -19.15
C THR A 26 -20.15 -2.56 -19.11
N THR A 27 -19.57 -1.97 -18.05
CA THR A 27 -18.11 -1.95 -17.86
C THR A 27 -17.56 -3.37 -17.72
N ALA A 28 -18.16 -4.19 -16.85
CA ALA A 28 -17.75 -5.58 -16.66
C ALA A 28 -17.86 -6.40 -17.96
N ALA A 29 -18.99 -6.31 -18.67
CA ALA A 29 -19.18 -7.00 -19.95
C ALA A 29 -18.18 -6.54 -21.02
N THR A 30 -17.79 -5.27 -21.02
CA THR A 30 -16.76 -4.75 -21.93
C THR A 30 -15.40 -5.33 -21.58
N LEU A 31 -15.05 -5.42 -20.30
CA LEU A 31 -13.79 -6.04 -19.86
C LEU A 31 -13.73 -7.54 -20.19
N ASP A 32 -14.84 -8.27 -20.06
CA ASP A 32 -14.89 -9.68 -20.47
C ASP A 32 -14.65 -9.87 -21.98
N GLN A 33 -15.01 -8.88 -22.81
CA GLN A 33 -14.70 -8.90 -24.25
C GLN A 33 -13.24 -8.55 -24.55
N LEU A 34 -12.67 -7.61 -23.79
CA LEU A 34 -11.31 -7.10 -24.03
C LEU A 34 -10.21 -7.99 -23.43
N ASP A 35 -10.52 -8.70 -22.34
CA ASP A 35 -9.64 -9.60 -21.60
C ASP A 35 -10.41 -10.87 -21.18
N PRO A 36 -10.73 -11.76 -22.14
CA PRO A 36 -11.50 -12.96 -21.87
C PRO A 36 -10.69 -13.96 -21.04
N ARG A 37 -11.25 -14.35 -19.88
CA ARG A 37 -10.70 -15.39 -18.98
C ARG A 37 -11.83 -16.22 -18.38
N ASP A 38 -11.48 -17.31 -17.70
CA ASP A 38 -12.46 -18.25 -17.11
C ASP A 38 -13.30 -17.62 -15.98
N THR A 39 -12.73 -16.68 -15.23
CA THR A 39 -13.42 -15.97 -14.15
C THR A 39 -13.94 -14.63 -14.66
N PRO A 40 -15.25 -14.39 -14.82
CA PRO A 40 -15.75 -13.14 -15.39
C PRO A 40 -15.51 -11.93 -14.48
N TRP A 41 -15.49 -10.74 -15.08
CA TRP A 41 -15.41 -9.48 -14.34
C TRP A 41 -16.72 -9.19 -13.59
N GLN A 42 -16.59 -8.64 -12.38
CA GLN A 42 -17.63 -7.91 -11.68
C GLN A 42 -17.23 -6.45 -11.61
N ALA A 43 -18.19 -5.54 -11.49
CA ALA A 43 -17.90 -4.14 -11.28
C ALA A 43 -18.88 -3.47 -10.33
N ALA A 44 -18.41 -2.41 -9.68
CA ALA A 44 -19.20 -1.55 -8.81
C ALA A 44 -18.98 -0.08 -9.19
N LYS A 45 -20.09 0.66 -9.30
CA LYS A 45 -20.12 2.09 -9.63
C LYS A 45 -21.17 2.78 -8.77
N LEU A 46 -20.73 3.61 -7.83
CA LEU A 46 -21.61 4.33 -6.91
C LEU A 46 -21.70 5.82 -7.24
N THR A 47 -20.74 6.34 -8.00
CA THR A 47 -20.63 7.74 -8.39
C THR A 47 -20.45 7.85 -9.91
N SER A 48 -20.48 9.07 -10.44
CA SER A 48 -20.08 9.30 -11.83
C SER A 48 -18.55 9.22 -11.96
N GLY A 49 -18.07 8.56 -13.01
CA GLY A 49 -16.64 8.47 -13.33
C GLY A 49 -15.90 7.29 -12.68
N ASN A 50 -16.08 7.04 -11.37
CA ASN A 50 -15.29 6.00 -10.68
C ASN A 50 -15.95 4.62 -10.76
N VAL A 51 -15.21 3.63 -11.26
CA VAL A 51 -15.65 2.24 -11.36
C VAL A 51 -14.55 1.34 -10.83
N LEU A 52 -14.88 0.48 -9.87
CA LEU A 52 -14.02 -0.64 -9.52
C LEU A 52 -14.48 -1.88 -10.29
N ALA A 53 -13.58 -2.50 -11.05
CA ALA A 53 -13.78 -3.81 -11.64
C ALA A 53 -12.90 -4.84 -10.92
N SER A 54 -13.42 -6.05 -10.68
CA SER A 54 -12.73 -7.10 -9.95
C SER A 54 -13.14 -8.48 -10.44
N ARG A 55 -12.18 -9.40 -10.55
CA ARG A 55 -12.43 -10.85 -10.72
C ARG A 55 -12.70 -11.54 -9.38
N PHE A 56 -12.33 -10.92 -8.26
CA PHE A 56 -12.79 -11.32 -6.93
C PHE A 56 -14.20 -10.78 -6.65
N PRO A 57 -15.06 -11.50 -5.91
CA PRO A 57 -16.37 -11.00 -5.53
C PRO A 57 -16.31 -9.66 -4.79
N ILE A 58 -17.12 -8.69 -5.21
CA ILE A 58 -17.30 -7.41 -4.51
C ILE A 58 -18.41 -7.61 -3.48
N THR A 59 -18.06 -7.72 -2.20
CA THR A 59 -19.02 -8.10 -1.14
C THR A 59 -19.73 -6.92 -0.50
N ALA A 60 -19.15 -5.72 -0.57
CA ALA A 60 -19.75 -4.48 -0.09
C ALA A 60 -19.15 -3.26 -0.79
N SER A 61 -19.87 -2.14 -0.82
CA SER A 61 -19.38 -0.88 -1.38
C SER A 61 -20.03 0.31 -0.70
N TRP A 62 -19.29 1.41 -0.57
CA TRP A 62 -19.71 2.63 0.12
C TRP A 62 -19.27 3.88 -0.62
N LEU A 63 -20.09 4.93 -0.54
CA LEU A 63 -19.64 6.29 -0.78
C LEU A 63 -18.76 6.70 0.40
N VAL A 64 -17.54 7.19 0.15
CA VAL A 64 -16.69 7.74 1.21
C VAL A 64 -17.27 9.07 1.71
N ASN A 65 -17.68 9.92 0.76
CA ASN A 65 -18.43 11.13 0.99
C ASN A 65 -19.42 11.32 -0.18
N PRO A 66 -20.73 11.49 0.06
CA PRO A 66 -21.74 11.57 -1.00
C PRO A 66 -21.59 12.78 -1.93
N ASP A 67 -20.86 13.83 -1.52
CA ASP A 67 -20.63 15.03 -2.34
C ASP A 67 -19.46 14.87 -3.34
N TYR A 68 -18.72 13.77 -3.22
CA TYR A 68 -17.49 13.50 -3.96
C TYR A 68 -17.51 12.13 -4.66
N ARG A 69 -16.49 11.88 -5.49
CA ARG A 69 -16.45 10.67 -6.35
C ARG A 69 -15.77 9.46 -5.70
N ASN A 70 -15.15 9.65 -4.53
CA ASN A 70 -14.35 8.64 -3.85
C ASN A 70 -15.25 7.53 -3.30
N THR A 71 -14.90 6.27 -3.62
CA THR A 71 -15.71 5.09 -3.30
C THR A 71 -14.84 4.03 -2.65
N ALA A 72 -15.41 3.29 -1.70
CA ALA A 72 -14.74 2.20 -1.00
C ALA A 72 -15.43 0.87 -1.34
N HIS A 73 -14.66 -0.19 -1.55
CA HIS A 73 -15.16 -1.49 -1.99
C HIS A 73 -14.42 -2.61 -1.26
N LEU A 74 -15.17 -3.54 -0.68
CA LEU A 74 -14.62 -4.73 -0.03
C LEU A 74 -14.62 -5.90 -1.01
N LEU A 75 -13.45 -6.48 -1.22
CA LEU A 75 -13.23 -7.60 -2.13
C LEU A 75 -12.97 -8.88 -1.35
N GLN A 76 -13.59 -9.99 -1.76
CA GLN A 76 -13.31 -11.31 -1.20
C GLN A 76 -12.02 -11.87 -1.80
N THR A 77 -10.89 -11.52 -1.18
CA THR A 77 -9.54 -11.93 -1.59
C THR A 77 -8.92 -12.96 -0.65
N ALA A 78 -9.69 -13.59 0.24
CA ALA A 78 -9.14 -14.49 1.26
C ALA A 78 -8.32 -15.65 0.68
N ASP A 79 -8.69 -16.17 -0.50
CA ASP A 79 -7.95 -17.25 -1.15
C ASP A 79 -6.57 -16.81 -1.68
N ALA A 80 -6.39 -15.51 -1.98
CA ALA A 80 -5.16 -14.94 -2.53
C ALA A 80 -4.30 -14.22 -1.47
N LEU A 81 -4.94 -13.50 -0.55
CA LEU A 81 -4.28 -12.65 0.45
C LEU A 81 -4.42 -13.18 1.88
N GLY A 82 -5.21 -14.22 2.12
CA GLY A 82 -5.55 -14.71 3.48
C GLY A 82 -6.61 -13.88 4.19
N THR A 83 -7.02 -12.75 3.61
CA THR A 83 -8.01 -11.80 4.14
C THR A 83 -8.73 -11.08 2.99
N PRO A 84 -9.96 -10.56 3.21
CA PRO A 84 -10.55 -9.57 2.31
C PRO A 84 -9.65 -8.34 2.13
N LEU A 85 -9.85 -7.61 1.03
CA LEU A 85 -9.12 -6.38 0.69
C LEU A 85 -10.11 -5.22 0.58
N LEU A 86 -9.84 -4.12 1.28
CA LEU A 86 -10.57 -2.87 1.11
C LEU A 86 -9.85 -1.99 0.08
N VAL A 87 -10.52 -1.68 -1.02
CA VAL A 87 -10.00 -0.75 -2.04
C VAL A 87 -10.78 0.55 -2.00
N ILE A 88 -10.08 1.67 -1.84
CA ILE A 88 -10.65 3.02 -1.97
C ILE A 88 -10.23 3.58 -3.33
N ASN A 89 -11.19 3.68 -4.25
CA ASN A 89 -11.02 4.23 -5.59
C ASN A 89 -11.22 5.75 -5.56
N ILE A 90 -10.11 6.47 -5.72
CA ILE A 90 -10.02 7.92 -5.53
C ILE A 90 -10.02 8.65 -6.88
N HIS A 91 -10.79 9.74 -6.94
CA HIS A 91 -10.70 10.72 -8.01
C HIS A 91 -10.97 12.12 -7.45
N LEU A 92 -9.93 12.71 -6.83
CA LEU A 92 -10.04 14.02 -6.19
C LEU A 92 -10.33 15.13 -7.21
N ARG A 93 -10.86 16.26 -6.74
CA ARG A 93 -11.10 17.43 -7.60
C ARG A 93 -9.80 17.91 -8.26
N CYS A 94 -9.88 18.20 -9.55
CA CYS A 94 -8.72 18.63 -10.34
C CYS A 94 -8.43 20.14 -10.25
N CYS A 95 -7.35 20.56 -10.90
CA CYS A 95 -7.02 21.97 -11.13
C CYS A 95 -6.88 22.80 -9.84
N SER A 96 -7.47 23.99 -9.78
CA SER A 96 -7.31 24.94 -8.67
C SER A 96 -8.16 24.63 -7.41
N ALA A 97 -8.89 23.51 -7.38
CA ALA A 97 -9.82 23.14 -6.31
C ALA A 97 -9.12 22.60 -5.04
N ASN A 98 -8.09 23.29 -4.54
CA ASN A 98 -7.29 22.85 -3.38
C ASN A 98 -8.13 22.65 -2.10
N ALA A 99 -9.08 23.54 -1.84
CA ALA A 99 -9.94 23.45 -0.65
C ALA A 99 -10.82 22.19 -0.68
N GLN A 100 -11.44 21.91 -1.83
CA GLN A 100 -12.24 20.68 -1.99
C GLN A 100 -11.37 19.43 -1.93
N ARG A 101 -10.17 19.43 -2.52
CA ARG A 101 -9.23 18.30 -2.37
C ARG A 101 -8.87 18.04 -0.91
N GLN A 102 -8.67 19.09 -0.11
CA GLN A 102 -8.38 18.94 1.31
C GLN A 102 -9.60 18.36 2.05
N GLU A 103 -10.80 18.83 1.74
CA GLU A 103 -12.04 18.28 2.30
C GLU A 103 -12.21 16.78 1.94
N GLU A 104 -11.93 16.41 0.69
CA GLU A 104 -11.96 15.02 0.25
C GLU A 104 -10.94 14.16 1.02
N ALA A 105 -9.70 14.65 1.18
CA ALA A 105 -8.66 13.97 1.94
C ALA A 105 -9.05 13.76 3.41
N ASP A 106 -9.58 14.80 4.07
CA ASP A 106 -10.10 14.73 5.44
C ASP A 106 -11.24 13.69 5.55
N SER A 107 -12.15 13.66 4.57
CA SER A 107 -13.27 12.71 4.54
C SER A 107 -12.82 11.26 4.35
N ILE A 108 -11.77 11.01 3.57
CA ILE A 108 -11.16 9.67 3.39
C ILE A 108 -10.56 9.19 4.70
N ILE A 109 -9.80 10.03 5.40
CA ILE A 109 -9.22 9.68 6.70
C ILE A 109 -10.30 9.47 7.76
N ALA A 110 -11.35 10.29 7.78
CA ALA A 110 -12.48 10.08 8.67
C ALA A 110 -13.16 8.73 8.40
N PHE A 111 -13.38 8.36 7.13
CA PHE A 111 -13.91 7.05 6.75
C PHE A 111 -13.03 5.91 7.28
N LEU A 112 -11.70 5.96 7.09
CA LEU A 112 -10.78 4.95 7.60
C LEU A 112 -10.79 4.86 9.13
N ARG A 113 -10.89 5.98 9.84
CA ARG A 113 -11.04 5.99 11.30
C ARG A 113 -12.33 5.25 11.72
N HIS A 114 -13.45 5.50 11.05
CA HIS A 114 -14.71 4.79 11.33
C HIS A 114 -14.61 3.29 11.03
N VAL A 115 -13.86 2.90 9.99
CA VAL A 115 -13.53 1.48 9.73
C VAL A 115 -12.75 0.88 10.90
N GLN A 116 -11.70 1.54 11.37
CA GLN A 116 -10.88 1.05 12.49
C GLN A 116 -11.64 1.02 13.84
N GLN A 117 -12.66 1.88 14.01
CA GLN A 117 -13.56 1.89 15.17
C GLN A 117 -14.61 0.78 15.14
N GLY A 118 -14.74 0.06 14.03
CA GLY A 118 -15.70 -1.04 13.87
C GLY A 118 -17.10 -0.61 13.43
N ASP A 119 -17.28 0.62 12.94
CA ASP A 119 -18.58 1.11 12.46
C ASP A 119 -19.04 0.42 11.16
N TYR A 120 -18.11 -0.26 10.48
CA TYR A 120 -18.35 -1.07 9.29
C TYR A 120 -18.13 -2.56 9.64
N PRO A 121 -19.14 -3.27 10.19
CA PRO A 121 -18.96 -4.62 10.74
C PRO A 121 -18.59 -5.68 9.69
N GLN A 122 -18.71 -5.38 8.40
CA GLN A 122 -18.26 -6.23 7.29
C GLN A 122 -16.73 -6.20 7.11
N ILE A 123 -16.05 -5.18 7.65
CA ILE A 123 -14.62 -4.99 7.52
C ILE A 123 -13.99 -5.39 8.86
N ALA A 124 -13.26 -6.50 8.87
CA ALA A 124 -12.58 -6.97 10.07
C ALA A 124 -11.38 -6.07 10.41
N ALA A 125 -10.99 -6.05 11.69
CA ALA A 125 -9.72 -5.46 12.09
C ALA A 125 -8.55 -6.08 11.31
N ASN A 126 -7.52 -5.29 11.00
CA ASN A 126 -6.37 -5.70 10.19
C ASN A 126 -6.72 -6.07 8.73
N THR A 127 -7.90 -5.70 8.22
CA THR A 127 -8.20 -5.82 6.78
C THR A 127 -7.26 -4.89 6.00
N PRO A 128 -6.44 -5.38 5.06
CA PRO A 128 -5.59 -4.56 4.22
C PRO A 128 -6.39 -3.50 3.47
N VAL A 129 -5.84 -2.29 3.42
CA VAL A 129 -6.45 -1.17 2.71
C VAL A 129 -5.50 -0.68 1.63
N VAL A 130 -6.04 -0.46 0.43
CA VAL A 130 -5.35 0.20 -0.69
C VAL A 130 -6.16 1.40 -1.14
N LEU A 131 -5.56 2.58 -1.10
CA LEU A 131 -6.09 3.82 -1.67
C LEU A 131 -5.42 4.01 -3.03
N CYS A 132 -6.19 4.00 -4.11
CA CYS A 132 -5.62 4.15 -5.45
C CYS A 132 -6.49 4.96 -6.39
N GLY A 133 -5.87 5.60 -7.39
CA GLY A 133 -6.55 6.35 -8.45
C GLY A 133 -5.88 7.69 -8.73
N ASP A 134 -6.62 8.58 -9.36
CA ASP A 134 -6.18 9.94 -9.70
C ASP A 134 -6.42 10.88 -8.50
N PHE A 135 -5.34 11.24 -7.82
CA PHE A 135 -5.43 12.13 -6.66
C PHE A 135 -5.39 13.60 -7.08
N ASN A 136 -5.12 13.93 -8.34
CA ASN A 136 -5.09 15.31 -8.81
C ASN A 136 -4.27 16.26 -7.91
N LEU A 137 -3.18 15.76 -7.32
CA LEU A 137 -2.35 16.51 -6.37
C LEU A 137 -1.51 17.55 -7.11
N VAL A 138 -2.17 18.62 -7.52
CA VAL A 138 -1.60 19.81 -8.16
C VAL A 138 -1.71 20.97 -7.17
N GLY A 139 -0.58 21.38 -6.57
CA GLY A 139 -0.55 22.46 -5.59
C GLY A 139 -0.14 21.98 -4.19
N ASP A 140 -1.09 22.00 -3.25
CA ASP A 140 -0.78 21.91 -1.82
C ASP A 140 -0.38 20.50 -1.37
N HIS A 141 0.80 20.39 -0.76
CA HIS A 141 1.31 19.12 -0.22
C HIS A 141 0.49 18.59 0.98
N GLN A 142 -0.28 19.45 1.65
CA GLN A 142 -1.05 19.08 2.84
C GLN A 142 -2.05 17.95 2.58
N GLN A 143 -2.67 17.91 1.40
CA GLN A 143 -3.64 16.88 1.02
C GLN A 143 -3.01 15.48 1.05
N LEU A 144 -1.76 15.36 0.58
CA LEU A 144 -1.01 14.10 0.64
C LEU A 144 -0.61 13.76 2.08
N LEU A 145 -0.18 14.74 2.87
CA LEU A 145 0.15 14.54 4.29
C LEU A 145 -1.05 14.04 5.09
N THR A 146 -2.24 14.59 4.84
CA THR A 146 -3.49 14.11 5.42
C THR A 146 -3.69 12.64 5.09
N LEU A 147 -3.61 12.25 3.81
CA LEU A 147 -3.82 10.87 3.37
C LEU A 147 -2.78 9.88 3.91
N LEU A 148 -1.52 10.31 4.05
CA LEU A 148 -0.45 9.46 4.58
C LEU A 148 -0.53 9.31 6.10
N ASN A 149 -0.61 10.44 6.82
CA ASN A 149 -0.41 10.46 8.26
C ASN A 149 -1.72 10.40 9.06
N GLY A 150 -2.87 10.58 8.39
CA GLY A 150 -4.18 10.65 9.05
C GLY A 150 -4.48 11.99 9.72
N GLU A 151 -3.80 13.06 9.30
CA GLU A 151 -3.95 14.40 9.85
C GLU A 151 -5.16 15.11 9.22
N ILE A 152 -6.25 15.32 9.98
CA ILE A 152 -7.47 15.97 9.50
C ILE A 152 -7.38 17.49 9.74
N GLN A 153 -7.63 18.29 8.70
CA GLN A 153 -7.61 19.76 8.81
C GLN A 153 -8.90 20.33 9.38
N ASP A 154 -10.06 19.90 8.88
CA ASP A 154 -11.37 20.25 9.45
C ASP A 154 -11.83 19.21 10.47
N THR A 155 -11.25 19.27 11.66
CA THR A 155 -11.62 18.35 12.75
C THR A 155 -13.04 18.59 13.29
N ALA A 156 -13.63 19.76 13.02
CA ALA A 156 -14.99 20.07 13.46
C ALA A 156 -16.02 19.28 12.64
N GLN A 157 -15.78 19.15 11.33
CA GLN A 157 -16.63 18.38 10.42
C GLN A 157 -16.25 16.88 10.41
N TYR A 158 -14.96 16.57 10.34
CA TYR A 158 -14.48 15.21 10.07
C TYR A 158 -13.92 14.49 11.30
N GLY A 159 -13.97 15.10 12.48
CA GLY A 159 -13.48 14.51 13.73
C GLY A 159 -11.95 14.55 13.89
N PRO A 160 -11.40 13.91 14.94
CA PRO A 160 -9.97 14.01 15.24
C PRO A 160 -9.09 13.24 14.25
N ALA A 161 -7.83 13.66 14.14
CA ALA A 161 -6.80 12.91 13.42
C ALA A 161 -6.63 11.49 13.95
N ASN A 162 -6.27 10.56 13.06
CA ASN A 162 -6.07 9.16 13.40
C ASN A 162 -5.20 8.50 12.32
N PRO A 163 -4.04 7.90 12.69
CA PRO A 163 -3.19 7.21 11.72
C PRO A 163 -3.98 6.14 10.94
N PRO A 164 -3.87 6.15 9.61
CA PRO A 164 -4.69 5.30 8.75
C PRO A 164 -4.23 3.83 8.69
N ASP A 165 -3.00 3.52 9.11
CA ASP A 165 -2.52 2.15 9.21
C ASP A 165 -2.85 1.52 10.57
N TRP A 166 -3.01 0.18 10.58
CA TRP A 166 -3.45 -0.61 11.73
C TRP A 166 -2.46 -0.62 12.89
N ASP A 167 -1.16 -0.46 12.61
CA ASP A 167 -0.09 -0.40 13.61
C ASP A 167 0.19 1.04 14.11
N GLY A 168 -0.60 2.02 13.65
CA GLY A 168 -0.45 3.43 14.01
C GLY A 168 0.60 4.19 13.20
N SER A 169 1.21 3.57 12.19
CA SER A 169 2.12 4.21 11.25
C SER A 169 1.37 4.95 10.11
N PRO A 170 2.05 5.82 9.35
CA PRO A 170 1.49 6.38 8.11
C PRO A 170 1.29 5.31 7.02
N LEU A 171 0.35 5.52 6.09
CA LEU A 171 0.29 4.71 4.88
C LEU A 171 1.60 4.81 4.10
N THR A 172 1.97 3.72 3.44
CA THR A 172 3.11 3.73 2.51
C THR A 172 2.68 4.30 1.15
N ASP A 173 3.33 5.38 0.69
CA ASP A 173 3.29 5.84 -0.70
C ASP A 173 4.13 4.92 -1.58
N LEU A 174 3.47 4.00 -2.28
CA LEU A 174 4.16 3.15 -3.25
C LEU A 174 4.63 4.04 -4.40
N ARG A 175 5.94 4.24 -4.56
CA ARG A 175 6.49 5.02 -5.67
C ARG A 175 6.89 4.12 -6.84
N SER A 176 6.08 4.12 -7.90
CA SER A 176 6.37 3.38 -9.14
C SER A 176 7.15 4.23 -10.15
N TYR A 177 7.88 3.55 -11.04
CA TYR A 177 8.58 4.16 -12.18
C TYR A 177 8.12 3.52 -13.49
N GLN A 178 8.30 4.25 -14.59
CA GLN A 178 8.08 3.75 -15.94
C GLN A 178 8.98 2.57 -16.24
N LEU A 179 8.42 1.50 -16.79
CA LEU A 179 9.21 0.33 -17.18
C LEU A 179 10.31 0.73 -18.17
N GLY A 180 11.57 0.54 -17.78
CA GLY A 180 12.74 0.92 -18.56
C GLY A 180 13.29 2.34 -18.33
N ARG A 181 12.67 3.16 -17.47
CA ARG A 181 13.14 4.52 -17.12
C ARG A 181 12.96 4.84 -15.63
N ARG A 182 13.63 5.89 -15.15
CA ARG A 182 13.47 6.40 -13.78
C ARG A 182 12.52 7.61 -13.71
N ASP A 183 11.53 7.62 -14.58
CA ASP A 183 10.47 8.64 -14.63
C ASP A 183 9.24 8.14 -13.88
N ALA A 184 8.60 9.01 -13.08
CA ALA A 184 7.49 8.66 -12.20
C ALA A 184 6.23 9.52 -12.41
N TRP A 185 6.22 10.37 -13.45
CA TRP A 185 5.01 11.07 -13.84
C TRP A 185 4.01 10.07 -14.44
N THR A 186 2.74 10.32 -14.17
CA THR A 186 1.61 9.44 -14.52
C THR A 186 0.61 10.15 -15.40
N TRP A 187 0.61 11.49 -15.40
CA TRP A 187 -0.14 12.33 -16.32
C TRP A 187 0.81 13.20 -17.14
N TYR A 188 0.46 13.42 -18.40
CA TYR A 188 1.19 14.31 -19.30
C TYR A 188 0.24 14.96 -20.31
N ASP A 189 0.66 16.09 -20.87
CA ASP A 189 -0.04 16.73 -21.98
C ASP A 189 0.92 16.87 -23.17
N GLU A 190 0.69 16.05 -24.20
CA GLU A 190 1.48 16.07 -25.44
C GLU A 190 1.29 17.36 -26.25
N GLY A 191 0.16 18.05 -26.07
CA GLY A 191 -0.21 19.26 -26.81
C GLY A 191 0.17 20.57 -26.11
N GLY A 192 0.55 20.51 -24.83
CA GLY A 192 0.89 21.69 -24.01
C GLY A 192 -0.24 22.71 -23.87
N ALA A 193 -1.49 22.27 -24.03
CA ALA A 193 -2.69 23.08 -23.86
C ALA A 193 -3.05 23.28 -22.37
N ALA A 194 -2.69 22.32 -21.53
CA ALA A 194 -2.85 22.38 -20.09
C ALA A 194 -1.78 23.27 -19.46
N PRO A 195 -2.13 24.06 -18.43
CA PRO A 195 -1.18 24.94 -17.74
C PRO A 195 -0.24 24.16 -16.79
N TYR A 196 -0.30 22.84 -16.77
CA TYR A 196 0.43 21.99 -15.83
C TYR A 196 1.53 21.21 -16.57
N SER A 197 2.71 21.14 -15.95
CA SER A 197 3.76 20.22 -16.41
C SER A 197 3.35 18.77 -16.11
N PRO A 198 3.88 17.77 -16.85
CA PRO A 198 3.69 16.36 -16.53
C PRO A 198 4.00 16.09 -15.05
N GLY A 199 3.12 15.34 -14.40
CA GLY A 199 3.10 15.20 -12.94
C GLY A 199 2.74 13.79 -12.50
N ARG A 200 3.08 13.46 -11.25
CA ARG A 200 2.58 12.25 -10.59
C ARG A 200 1.26 12.59 -9.93
N LEU A 201 0.16 12.24 -10.61
CA LEU A 201 -1.21 12.44 -10.15
C LEU A 201 -1.85 11.14 -9.65
N ASP A 202 -1.34 9.99 -10.11
CA ASP A 202 -1.91 8.68 -9.83
C ASP A 202 -1.13 7.98 -8.71
N TYR A 203 -1.80 7.75 -7.58
CA TYR A 203 -1.20 7.22 -6.36
C TYR A 203 -1.75 5.84 -6.01
N ILE A 204 -0.97 5.12 -5.21
CA ILE A 204 -1.31 3.85 -4.57
C ILE A 204 -0.68 3.99 -3.19
N LEU A 205 -1.53 4.24 -2.19
CA LEU A 205 -1.18 4.24 -0.79
C LEU A 205 -1.74 2.95 -0.17
N TYR A 206 -1.02 2.33 0.75
CA TYR A 206 -1.49 1.08 1.34
C TYR A 206 -1.02 0.91 2.78
N THR A 207 -1.74 0.05 3.50
CA THR A 207 -1.42 -0.36 4.88
C THR A 207 -0.33 -1.42 4.87
N ASP A 208 0.93 -1.03 5.08
CA ASP A 208 2.07 -1.95 4.96
C ASP A 208 2.25 -2.84 6.21
N SER A 209 1.57 -2.51 7.30
CA SER A 209 1.49 -3.35 8.50
C SER A 209 0.85 -4.72 8.25
N VAL A 210 -0.01 -4.84 7.22
CA VAL A 210 -0.82 -6.03 6.92
C VAL A 210 -0.79 -6.42 5.44
N LEU A 211 0.04 -5.76 4.62
CA LEU A 211 0.11 -5.99 3.18
C LEU A 211 1.54 -5.78 2.67
N GLU A 212 1.98 -6.67 1.78
CA GLU A 212 3.23 -6.48 1.04
C GLU A 212 2.96 -6.27 -0.46
N THR A 213 3.93 -5.67 -1.13
CA THR A 213 3.89 -5.44 -2.57
C THR A 213 4.96 -6.25 -3.29
N GLY A 214 4.64 -6.69 -4.50
CA GLY A 214 5.52 -7.40 -5.41
C GLY A 214 6.02 -6.48 -6.52
N HIS A 215 5.91 -6.92 -7.78
CA HIS A 215 6.27 -6.05 -8.90
C HIS A 215 5.27 -4.91 -9.01
N HIS A 216 5.76 -3.71 -9.29
CA HIS A 216 4.92 -2.55 -9.54
C HIS A 216 5.60 -1.65 -10.56
N GLY A 217 4.81 -0.85 -11.27
CA GLY A 217 5.36 -0.02 -12.34
C GLY A 217 4.32 0.86 -13.02
N LEU A 218 4.81 1.65 -13.96
CA LEU A 218 4.02 2.44 -14.89
C LEU A 218 4.23 1.88 -16.31
N LEU A 219 3.17 1.49 -16.99
CA LEU A 219 3.24 0.94 -18.34
C LEU A 219 3.22 2.08 -19.38
N TRP A 220 4.38 2.69 -19.60
CA TRP A 220 4.57 3.69 -20.67
C TRP A 220 5.18 3.03 -21.91
N THR A 221 4.35 2.61 -22.87
CA THR A 221 4.83 1.81 -24.02
C THR A 221 5.86 2.49 -24.94
N PRO A 222 5.91 3.83 -25.11
CA PRO A 222 6.85 4.45 -26.05
C PRO A 222 8.33 4.26 -25.71
N VAL A 223 8.67 3.91 -24.47
CA VAL A 223 10.05 3.76 -24.00
C VAL A 223 10.46 2.30 -23.80
N ILE A 224 9.54 1.36 -24.01
CA ILE A 224 9.80 -0.06 -23.88
C ILE A 224 10.51 -0.56 -25.15
N PRO A 225 11.60 -1.35 -25.04
CA PRO A 225 12.27 -1.94 -26.19
C PRO A 225 11.33 -2.75 -27.09
N ALA A 226 11.57 -2.72 -28.40
CA ALA A 226 10.68 -3.33 -29.39
C ALA A 226 10.53 -4.85 -29.24
N ASP A 227 11.58 -5.54 -28.80
CA ASP A 227 11.57 -6.96 -28.47
C ASP A 227 10.67 -7.25 -27.26
N SER A 228 10.77 -6.46 -26.19
CA SER A 228 9.87 -6.57 -25.03
C SER A 228 8.42 -6.26 -25.38
N LEU A 229 8.16 -5.21 -26.18
CA LEU A 229 6.82 -4.89 -26.67
C LEU A 229 6.24 -6.07 -27.46
N SER A 230 7.01 -6.64 -28.38
CA SER A 230 6.59 -7.82 -29.15
C SER A 230 6.34 -9.04 -28.26
N ALA A 231 7.17 -9.27 -27.24
CA ALA A 231 7.02 -10.38 -26.31
C ALA A 231 5.75 -10.26 -25.46
N TRP A 232 5.33 -9.05 -25.12
CA TRP A 232 4.12 -8.77 -24.33
C TRP A 232 2.88 -8.50 -25.18
N GLY A 233 2.98 -8.61 -26.51
CA GLY A 233 1.87 -8.32 -27.41
C GLY A 233 1.43 -6.85 -27.42
N LEU A 234 2.33 -5.94 -27.07
CA LEU A 234 2.11 -4.49 -27.02
C LEU A 234 2.65 -3.77 -28.26
N GLN A 235 2.16 -2.56 -28.51
CA GLN A 235 2.66 -1.63 -29.51
C GLN A 235 3.22 -0.37 -28.84
N ALA A 236 4.19 0.28 -29.49
CA ALA A 236 4.90 1.44 -28.91
C ALA A 236 3.95 2.58 -28.49
N LEU A 237 2.84 2.78 -29.22
CA LEU A 237 1.89 3.86 -28.95
C LEU A 237 0.62 3.40 -28.21
N ASP A 238 0.60 2.20 -27.63
CA ASP A 238 -0.60 1.72 -26.96
C ASP A 238 -1.03 2.61 -25.79
N THR A 239 -0.11 2.97 -24.88
CA THR A 239 -0.43 3.86 -23.76
C THR A 239 -0.90 5.25 -24.20
N PRO A 240 -0.14 6.01 -25.03
CA PRO A 240 -0.56 7.35 -25.44
C PRO A 240 -1.83 7.37 -26.30
N THR A 241 -2.15 6.26 -26.98
CA THR A 241 -3.42 6.14 -27.72
C THR A 241 -4.60 5.85 -26.80
N ALA A 242 -4.36 5.21 -25.66
CA ALA A 242 -5.42 4.80 -24.73
C ALA A 242 -5.85 5.93 -23.78
N SER A 243 -4.89 6.68 -23.24
CA SER A 243 -5.16 7.73 -22.25
C SER A 243 -3.97 8.69 -22.15
N ASP A 244 -4.27 9.89 -21.69
CA ASP A 244 -3.31 10.89 -21.19
C ASP A 244 -2.75 10.54 -19.80
N HIS A 245 -3.34 9.55 -19.12
CA HIS A 245 -2.78 8.91 -17.94
C HIS A 245 -2.07 7.59 -18.29
N ILE A 246 -1.04 7.27 -17.52
CA ILE A 246 -0.27 6.02 -17.66
C ILE A 246 -0.85 4.96 -16.72
N PRO A 247 -1.24 3.78 -17.24
CA PRO A 247 -1.66 2.66 -16.41
C PRO A 247 -0.58 2.30 -15.38
N ARG A 248 -1.00 2.30 -14.12
CA ARG A 248 -0.18 1.95 -12.98
C ARG A 248 -0.60 0.59 -12.45
N PHE A 249 0.36 -0.26 -12.11
CA PHE A 249 0.10 -1.61 -11.59
C PHE A 249 0.96 -1.93 -10.37
N VAL A 250 0.48 -2.89 -9.57
CA VAL A 250 1.15 -3.47 -8.41
C VAL A 250 0.65 -4.89 -8.19
N ASP A 251 1.56 -5.80 -7.90
CA ASP A 251 1.25 -7.11 -7.34
C ASP A 251 1.05 -6.95 -5.82
N LEU A 252 -0.07 -7.40 -5.29
CA LEU A 252 -0.30 -7.45 -3.85
C LEU A 252 -0.01 -8.84 -3.32
N ARG A 253 0.59 -8.91 -2.14
CA ARG A 253 0.97 -10.17 -1.49
C ARG A 253 0.54 -10.13 -0.03
N PRO A 254 0.16 -11.27 0.56
CA PRO A 254 0.12 -11.36 2.02
C PRO A 254 1.46 -10.89 2.58
N PRO A 255 1.48 -10.23 3.75
CA PRO A 255 2.73 -9.89 4.39
C PRO A 255 3.53 -11.18 4.56
N THR A 256 4.79 -11.16 4.12
CA THR A 256 5.70 -12.27 4.34
C THR A 256 5.79 -12.40 5.85
N GLN A 257 5.24 -13.48 6.40
CA GLN A 257 5.58 -13.86 7.76
C GLN A 257 7.10 -13.98 7.78
N THR A 258 7.77 -12.97 8.34
CA THR A 258 9.18 -13.04 8.70
C THR A 258 9.36 -13.88 9.96
N GLY A 259 8.27 -14.43 10.51
CA GLY A 259 8.29 -15.63 11.33
C GLY A 259 8.28 -16.89 10.46
N LEU A 260 9.12 -17.86 10.77
CA LEU A 260 8.81 -19.26 10.46
C LEU A 260 7.39 -19.52 10.96
N GLY A 261 6.46 -19.77 10.02
CA GLY A 261 5.04 -19.79 10.32
C GLY A 261 4.66 -20.87 11.33
N GLU A 262 3.70 -20.54 12.19
CA GLU A 262 2.85 -21.55 12.79
C GLU A 262 1.77 -21.94 11.78
N SER A 263 1.67 -23.24 11.50
CA SER A 263 0.51 -23.85 10.87
C SER A 263 -0.19 -24.76 11.88
N GLY A 264 -1.45 -24.43 12.19
CA GLY A 264 -2.36 -25.25 13.01
C GLY A 264 -2.10 -25.20 14.52
N PRO A 265 -3.02 -25.73 15.35
CA PRO A 265 -2.88 -25.77 16.80
C PRO A 265 -1.83 -26.83 17.17
N ALA A 266 -0.56 -26.50 16.97
CA ALA A 266 0.56 -27.17 17.57
C ALA A 266 1.15 -26.17 18.56
N THR A 267 0.69 -26.27 19.81
CA THR A 267 1.33 -25.70 21.01
C THR A 267 2.68 -25.03 20.77
N ARG A 268 2.69 -23.71 20.53
CA ARG A 268 3.92 -22.91 20.60
C ARG A 268 4.51 -23.16 21.97
N PRO A 269 5.73 -23.72 22.10
CA PRO A 269 6.40 -23.70 23.38
C PRO A 269 6.58 -22.23 23.77
N SER A 270 6.33 -21.96 25.04
CA SER A 270 6.50 -20.69 25.71
C SER A 270 7.91 -20.09 25.55
N GLY A 271 8.01 -18.83 25.10
CA GLY A 271 8.57 -17.84 26.01
C GLY A 271 9.52 -16.73 25.56
N LEU A 272 9.94 -16.58 24.31
CA LEU A 272 10.77 -15.44 23.86
C LEU A 272 10.39 -14.96 22.45
N ALA A 273 10.11 -13.67 22.27
CA ALA A 273 9.77 -13.08 20.97
C ALA A 273 10.37 -11.69 20.81
N LEU A 274 11.07 -11.44 19.71
CA LEU A 274 11.56 -10.13 19.32
C LEU A 274 10.43 -9.33 18.65
N GLY A 275 10.16 -8.15 19.17
CA GLY A 275 9.15 -7.22 18.66
C GLY A 275 9.69 -6.29 17.58
N HIS A 276 8.82 -5.38 17.12
CA HIS A 276 9.18 -4.39 16.11
C HIS A 276 10.21 -3.37 16.64
N SER A 277 11.09 -2.92 15.75
CA SER A 277 11.97 -1.80 16.04
C SER A 277 11.33 -0.50 15.55
N THR A 278 11.20 0.52 16.40
CA THR A 278 10.53 1.78 16.06
C THR A 278 11.41 3.00 16.36
N PRO A 279 11.66 3.90 15.38
CA PRO A 279 11.32 3.79 13.96
C PRO A 279 12.15 2.71 13.22
N ASN A 280 11.67 2.21 12.08
CA ASN A 280 12.45 1.38 11.15
C ASN A 280 11.92 1.59 9.73
N PRO A 281 12.62 2.30 8.82
CA PRO A 281 14.02 2.70 8.92
C PRO A 281 14.32 3.74 10.01
N PHE A 282 15.55 3.78 10.53
CA PHE A 282 15.93 4.65 11.65
C PHE A 282 17.14 5.54 11.34
N ASN A 283 17.23 6.70 12.02
CA ASN A 283 18.36 7.63 11.93
C ASN A 283 18.54 8.45 13.24
N PRO A 284 19.65 8.34 13.98
CA PRO A 284 20.57 7.21 14.02
C PRO A 284 20.12 6.13 15.02
N SER A 285 18.98 6.31 15.70
CA SER A 285 18.52 5.40 16.78
C SER A 285 17.13 4.80 16.55
N THR A 286 16.93 3.55 16.98
CA THR A 286 15.63 2.85 17.03
C THR A 286 15.40 2.23 18.40
N ILE A 287 14.16 1.97 18.78
CA ILE A 287 13.79 1.22 19.99
C ILE A 287 13.52 -0.22 19.59
N VAL A 288 14.33 -1.16 20.09
CA VAL A 288 14.14 -2.60 19.91
C VAL A 288 13.31 -3.13 21.07
N GLN A 289 12.19 -3.79 20.78
CA GLN A 289 11.29 -4.36 21.78
C GLN A 289 11.36 -5.89 21.77
N TRP A 290 11.10 -6.54 22.89
CA TRP A 290 10.92 -8.00 22.95
C TRP A 290 10.06 -8.40 24.16
N SER A 291 9.42 -9.56 24.06
CA SER A 291 8.59 -10.13 25.10
C SER A 291 9.09 -11.50 25.52
N GLN A 292 8.86 -11.85 26.79
CA GLN A 292 9.15 -13.19 27.28
C GLN A 292 8.24 -13.63 28.42
N GLN A 293 7.84 -14.91 28.41
CA GLN A 293 6.91 -15.46 29.41
C GLN A 293 7.58 -15.90 30.72
N ARG A 294 8.88 -16.17 30.69
CA ARG A 294 9.68 -16.54 31.87
C ARG A 294 10.95 -15.69 31.93
N GLY A 295 11.44 -15.45 33.15
CA GLY A 295 12.76 -14.83 33.31
C GLY A 295 13.86 -15.82 32.94
N GLN A 296 14.78 -15.40 32.09
CA GLN A 296 15.87 -16.23 31.58
C GLN A 296 17.07 -15.37 31.18
N HIS A 297 18.23 -16.01 30.99
CA HIS A 297 19.39 -15.33 30.42
C HIS A 297 19.17 -15.11 28.92
N ILE A 298 19.32 -13.87 28.46
CA ILE A 298 19.17 -13.49 27.06
C ILE A 298 20.41 -12.75 26.55
N ARG A 299 20.57 -12.78 25.23
CA ARG A 299 21.56 -12.00 24.50
C ARG A 299 20.92 -11.42 23.25
N LEU A 300 21.02 -10.11 23.07
CA LEU A 300 20.56 -9.38 21.90
C LEU A 300 21.76 -8.77 21.18
N ASP A 301 21.99 -9.22 19.95
CA ASP A 301 23.12 -8.79 19.12
C ASP A 301 22.63 -8.20 17.79
N ALA A 302 23.38 -7.24 17.25
CA ALA A 302 23.19 -6.71 15.90
C ALA A 302 24.31 -7.18 14.96
N TRP A 303 23.93 -7.68 13.79
CA TRP A 303 24.82 -8.26 12.78
C TRP A 303 24.64 -7.55 11.45
N SER A 304 25.70 -7.37 10.67
CA SER A 304 25.58 -7.00 9.26
C SER A 304 25.24 -8.21 8.39
N LEU A 305 24.76 -7.97 7.16
CA LEU A 305 24.32 -9.03 6.24
C LEU A 305 25.43 -10.00 5.81
N ASP A 306 26.70 -9.60 5.92
CA ASP A 306 27.87 -10.46 5.71
C ASP A 306 28.22 -11.34 6.93
N GLY A 307 27.40 -11.30 7.99
CA GLY A 307 27.53 -12.12 9.19
C GLY A 307 28.49 -11.57 10.24
N ARG A 308 28.94 -10.32 10.11
CA ARG A 308 29.80 -9.68 11.13
C ARG A 308 28.96 -9.14 12.28
N LEU A 309 29.32 -9.46 13.52
CA LEU A 309 28.76 -8.83 14.72
C LEU A 309 29.16 -7.35 14.74
N VAL A 310 28.18 -6.45 14.71
CA VAL A 310 28.41 -5.00 14.70
C VAL A 310 28.13 -4.33 16.03
N ALA A 311 27.25 -4.90 16.86
CA ALA A 311 27.01 -4.45 18.23
C ALA A 311 26.45 -5.61 19.07
N SER A 312 26.80 -5.65 20.36
CA SER A 312 26.07 -6.44 21.36
C SER A 312 25.26 -5.47 22.20
N LEU A 313 23.93 -5.57 22.11
CA LEU A 313 22.99 -4.58 22.66
C LEU A 313 22.61 -4.91 24.10
N LEU A 314 22.53 -6.20 24.42
CA LEU A 314 22.22 -6.70 25.75
C LEU A 314 22.79 -8.10 25.93
N GLU A 315 23.32 -8.40 27.12
CA GLU A 315 23.62 -9.77 27.57
C GLU A 315 23.39 -9.83 29.08
N GLY A 316 22.51 -10.73 29.53
CA GLY A 316 22.20 -10.84 30.95
C GLY A 316 20.88 -11.55 31.25
N PHE A 317 20.57 -11.66 32.53
CA PHE A 317 19.26 -12.12 32.99
C PHE A 317 18.19 -11.05 32.73
N SER A 318 17.13 -11.41 32.03
CA SER A 318 15.94 -10.58 31.84
C SER A 318 14.74 -11.24 32.53
N PRO A 319 13.89 -10.50 33.28
CA PRO A 319 12.70 -11.07 33.92
C PRO A 319 11.54 -11.27 32.93
N SER A 320 10.51 -12.05 33.29
CA SER A 320 9.31 -12.19 32.43
C SER A 320 8.63 -10.84 32.19
N GLY A 321 8.14 -10.60 30.98
CA GLY A 321 7.42 -9.39 30.60
C GLY A 321 7.87 -8.82 29.26
N GLU A 322 7.38 -7.61 28.97
CA GLU A 322 7.78 -6.78 27.84
C GLU A 322 8.99 -5.94 28.20
N HIS A 323 9.92 -5.82 27.24
CA HIS A 323 11.17 -5.10 27.41
C HIS A 323 11.47 -4.27 26.18
N SER A 324 12.29 -3.23 26.36
CA SER A 324 12.80 -2.44 25.26
C SER A 324 14.16 -1.86 25.56
N LEU A 325 14.94 -1.60 24.52
CA LEU A 325 16.19 -0.85 24.60
C LEU A 325 16.37 0.03 23.36
N THR A 326 17.16 1.09 23.51
CA THR A 326 17.55 1.93 22.37
C THR A 326 18.79 1.37 21.70
N PHE A 327 18.69 1.09 20.40
CA PHE A 327 19.82 0.79 19.53
C PHE A 327 20.30 2.07 18.85
N ASP A 328 21.50 2.55 19.20
CA ASP A 328 22.18 3.65 18.52
C ASP A 328 23.12 3.13 17.42
N GLY A 329 22.77 3.43 16.17
CA GLY A 329 23.52 3.11 14.97
C GLY A 329 24.46 4.22 14.50
N SER A 330 24.70 5.28 15.29
CA SER A 330 25.51 6.45 14.89
C SER A 330 26.91 6.08 14.34
N GLN A 331 27.52 5.03 14.88
CA GLN A 331 28.84 4.51 14.48
C GLN A 331 28.81 3.47 13.35
N LEU A 332 27.63 3.08 12.88
CA LEU A 332 27.43 2.10 11.83
C LEU A 332 27.24 2.77 10.47
N ALA A 333 27.49 2.07 9.35
CA ALA A 333 27.17 2.59 8.03
C ALA A 333 25.66 2.51 7.75
N SER A 334 25.11 3.35 6.88
CA SER A 334 23.74 3.13 6.40
C SER A 334 23.64 1.75 5.74
N GLY A 335 22.58 1.02 6.05
CA GLY A 335 22.45 -0.36 5.61
C GLY A 335 21.51 -1.19 6.49
N CYS A 336 21.34 -2.43 6.08
CA CYS A 336 20.49 -3.39 6.76
C CYS A 336 21.29 -4.19 7.80
N TYR A 337 20.70 -4.37 8.98
CA TYR A 337 21.25 -5.13 10.09
C TYR A 337 20.24 -6.17 10.58
N LEU A 338 20.73 -7.32 11.03
CA LEU A 338 19.94 -8.37 11.67
C LEU A 338 20.09 -8.25 13.19
N LEU A 339 18.99 -8.23 13.91
CA LEU A 339 18.95 -8.33 15.36
C LEU A 339 18.71 -9.79 15.73
N SER A 340 19.58 -10.39 16.55
CA SER A 340 19.42 -11.76 17.03
C SER A 340 19.20 -11.73 18.54
N LEU A 341 18.02 -12.18 18.97
CA LEU A 341 17.64 -12.35 20.36
C LEU A 341 17.74 -13.85 20.71
N ARG A 342 18.69 -14.20 21.55
CA ARG A 342 18.96 -15.58 21.97
C ARG A 342 18.62 -15.74 23.45
N GLY A 343 17.74 -16.68 23.77
CA GLY A 343 17.50 -17.18 25.12
C GLY A 343 18.28 -18.47 25.39
N GLU A 344 17.84 -19.23 26.40
CA GLU A 344 18.47 -20.51 26.77
C GLU A 344 18.28 -21.58 25.68
N ASP A 345 17.05 -21.75 25.20
CA ASP A 345 16.67 -22.79 24.21
C ASP A 345 16.12 -22.20 22.90
N GLU A 346 16.00 -20.88 22.80
CA GLU A 346 15.27 -20.18 21.73
C GLU A 346 16.14 -19.10 21.09
N VAL A 347 15.95 -18.87 19.79
CA VAL A 347 16.56 -17.75 19.06
C VAL A 347 15.49 -17.14 18.17
N ASP A 348 15.30 -15.83 18.28
CA ASP A 348 14.48 -15.04 17.39
C ASP A 348 15.35 -14.00 16.65
N VAL A 349 14.97 -13.67 15.42
CA VAL A 349 15.77 -12.78 14.55
C VAL A 349 14.87 -11.76 13.87
N GLY A 350 15.24 -10.48 13.99
CA GLY A 350 14.58 -9.34 13.38
C GLY A 350 15.51 -8.58 12.45
N ARG A 351 14.96 -7.64 11.68
CA ARG A 351 15.71 -6.84 10.70
C ARG A 351 15.45 -5.36 10.87
N VAL A 352 16.50 -4.55 10.84
CA VAL A 352 16.42 -3.08 10.90
C VAL A 352 17.21 -2.43 9.77
N LEU A 353 16.77 -1.24 9.34
CA LEU A 353 17.38 -0.45 8.28
C LEU A 353 17.83 0.90 8.83
N LEU A 354 19.15 1.13 8.88
CA LEU A 354 19.74 2.41 9.25
C LEU A 354 19.92 3.28 8.00
N VAL A 355 19.40 4.50 8.04
CA VAL A 355 19.56 5.52 7.00
C VAL A 355 20.25 6.73 7.64
N LYS A 356 21.31 7.26 7.04
CA LYS A 356 22.00 8.46 7.55
C LYS A 356 21.61 9.70 6.78
#